data_AF-A0A222E946-F1
#
_entry.id   AF-A0A222E946-F1
#
_cell.length_a   1.000
_cell.length_b   1.000
_cell.length_c   1.000
_cell.angle_alpha   90.00
_cell.angle_beta   90.00
_cell.angle_gamma   90.00
#
_symmetry.space_group_name_H-M   'P 1'
#
loop_
_entity.id
_entity.type
_entity.pdbx_description
1 polymer ?
#
loop_
_entity_poly.entity_id
_entity_poly.type
_entity_poly.pdbx_seq_one_letter_code
_entity_poly.pdbx_strand_id
1 'polypeptide(L)' 'MALSAETCVGNFNVRPGDSPLAIAETHFRDASQWTLIFYANEDRLRSSVFQVSPGDALNLPCQEGGCVRRRHSAAAGAGT' A
#
# COMPACT_ATOMS: atom_id res chain seq x y z
N MET A 1 -13.48 9.68 17.87
CA MET A 1 -13.01 10.12 16.53
C MET A 1 -11.63 9.49 16.35
N ALA A 2 -11.32 8.55 15.46
CA ALA A 2 -11.84 8.19 14.14
C ALA A 2 -11.77 6.67 13.87
N LEU A 3 -12.61 6.25 12.90
CA LEU A 3 -12.56 5.06 12.03
C LEU A 3 -11.18 4.96 11.33
N SER A 4 -10.61 3.86 10.83
CA SER A 4 -11.04 2.49 10.55
C SER A 4 -9.84 1.68 10.00
N ALA A 5 -9.97 0.36 10.10
CA ALA A 5 -9.46 -0.70 9.22
C ALA A 5 -7.94 -0.90 9.05
N GLU A 6 -7.47 -2.06 9.53
CA GLU A 6 -6.76 -3.06 8.72
C GLU A 6 -5.89 -2.45 7.61
N THR A 7 -4.56 -2.39 7.83
CA THR A 7 -3.58 -1.64 7.01
C THR A 7 -3.31 -2.22 5.61
N CYS A 8 -4.36 -2.32 4.81
CA CYS A 8 -4.33 -2.52 3.37
C CYS A 8 -4.98 -1.31 2.74
N VAL A 9 -4.19 -0.27 2.48
CA VAL A 9 -4.74 0.95 1.88
C VAL A 9 -5.11 0.72 0.42
N GLY A 10 -4.46 -0.23 -0.28
CA GLY A 10 -4.71 -0.51 -1.69
C GLY A 10 -4.20 0.61 -2.59
N ASN A 11 -4.71 1.84 -2.42
CA ASN A 11 -4.25 3.03 -3.13
C ASN A 11 -4.09 4.21 -2.17
N PHE A 12 -2.87 4.72 -2.03
CA PHE A 12 -2.52 5.81 -1.12
C PHE A 12 -2.04 7.04 -1.88
N ASN A 13 -2.53 8.20 -1.46
CA ASN A 13 -2.07 9.47 -1.99
C ASN A 13 -0.90 10.00 -1.16
N VAL A 14 0.25 10.13 -1.82
CA VAL A 14 1.49 10.67 -1.25
C VAL A 14 1.25 12.11 -0.80
N ARG A 15 1.69 12.44 0.42
CA ARG A 15 1.62 13.81 0.95
C ARG A 15 2.98 14.49 0.82
N PRO A 16 3.04 15.82 0.97
CA PRO A 16 4.30 16.54 1.00
C PRO A 16 5.21 16.01 2.11
N GLY A 17 6.41 15.57 1.75
CA GLY A 17 7.39 15.02 2.69
C GLY A 17 7.27 13.51 2.96
N ASP A 18 6.28 12.82 2.38
CA ASP A 18 6.23 11.37 2.42
C ASP A 18 7.36 10.76 1.58
N SER A 19 7.87 9.62 2.06
CA SER A 19 8.81 8.79 1.32
C SER A 19 8.36 7.33 1.40
N PRO A 20 8.76 6.45 0.46
CA PRO A 20 8.41 5.03 0.52
C PRO A 20 8.80 4.38 1.86
N LEU A 21 9.91 4.82 2.46
CA LEU A 21 10.34 4.37 3.80
C LEU A 21 9.35 4.80 4.89
N ALA A 22 8.98 6.09 4.94
CA ALA A 22 8.05 6.61 5.95
C ALA A 22 6.64 6.00 5.80
N ILE A 23 6.20 5.82 4.56
CA ILE A 23 4.93 5.15 4.24
C ILE A 23 4.99 3.69 4.70
N ALA A 24 6.09 2.97 4.44
CA ALA A 24 6.23 1.58 4.87
C ALA A 24 6.28 1.44 6.39
N GLU A 25 7.00 2.31 7.09
CA GLU A 25 7.02 2.33 8.55
C GLU A 25 5.62 2.59 9.12
N THR A 26 4.87 3.51 8.53
CA THR A 26 3.52 3.86 9.00
C THR A 26 2.51 2.75 8.72
N HIS A 27 2.51 2.20 7.51
CA HIS A 27 1.49 1.26 7.05
C HIS A 27 1.85 -0.20 7.28
N PHE A 28 3.11 -0.59 7.11
CA PHE A 28 3.55 -1.97 7.35
C PHE A 28 4.17 -2.16 8.72
N ARG A 29 4.38 -1.09 9.50
CA ARG A 29 5.06 -1.13 10.82
C ARG A 29 6.49 -1.64 10.73
N ASP A 30 7.05 -1.63 9.52
CA ASP A 30 8.41 -2.03 9.20
C ASP A 30 8.86 -1.23 7.98
N ALA A 31 9.83 -0.34 8.20
CA ALA A 31 10.39 0.49 7.15
C ALA A 31 11.06 -0.36 6.06
N SER A 32 11.56 -1.55 6.39
CA SER A 32 12.20 -2.48 5.44
C SER A 32 11.26 -2.96 4.33
N GLN A 33 9.94 -2.87 4.54
CA GLN A 33 8.91 -3.16 3.53
C GLN A 33 8.79 -2.11 2.41
N TRP A 34 9.60 -1.03 2.44
CA TRP A 34 9.59 -0.01 1.36
C TRP A 34 9.80 -0.62 -0.04
N THR A 35 10.56 -1.72 -0.14
CA THR A 35 10.80 -2.43 -1.40
C THR A 35 9.52 -3.01 -2.00
N LEU A 36 8.54 -3.39 -1.19
CA LEU A 36 7.25 -3.86 -1.70
C LEU A 36 6.44 -2.75 -2.34
N ILE A 37 6.48 -1.55 -1.75
CA ILE A 37 5.87 -0.35 -2.34
C ILE A 37 6.56 -0.06 -3.67
N PHE A 38 7.90 -0.17 -3.72
CA PHE A 38 8.65 0.03 -4.95
C PHE A 38 8.23 -0.96 -6.04
N TYR A 39 8.28 -2.27 -5.80
CA TYR A 39 7.95 -3.26 -6.82
C TYR A 39 6.47 -3.22 -7.24
N ALA A 40 5.55 -2.88 -6.34
CA ALA A 40 4.14 -2.70 -6.67
C ALA A 40 3.85 -1.45 -7.54
N ASN A 41 4.82 -0.53 -7.63
CA ASN A 41 4.72 0.75 -8.36
C ASN A 41 5.94 0.98 -9.26
N GLU A 42 6.65 -0.09 -9.65
CA GLU A 42 7.96 0.01 -10.31
C GLU A 42 7.86 0.83 -11.59
N ASP A 43 6.81 0.63 -12.39
CA ASP A 43 6.56 1.41 -13.60
C ASP A 43 6.58 2.92 -13.40
N ARG A 44 6.16 3.40 -12.22
CA ARG A 44 6.15 4.82 -11.86
C ARG A 44 7.44 5.24 -11.18
N LEU A 45 7.94 4.40 -10.27
CA LEU A 45 9.08 4.73 -9.40
C LEU A 45 10.44 4.40 -10.01
N ARG A 46 10.49 3.67 -11.14
CA ARG A 46 11.75 3.29 -11.82
C ARG A 46 12.62 4.49 -12.17
N SER A 47 12.00 5.64 -12.47
CA SER A 47 12.73 6.85 -12.84
C SER A 47 13.34 7.55 -11.61
N SER A 48 12.73 7.39 -10.44
CA SER A 48 13.23 7.93 -9.17
C SER A 48 12.47 7.33 -7.99
N VAL A 49 13.07 6.33 -7.34
CA VAL A 49 12.51 5.66 -6.15
C VAL A 49 12.28 6.63 -5.00
N PHE A 50 13.16 7.62 -4.85
CA PHE A 50 13.13 8.58 -3.76
C PHE A 50 12.37 9.88 -4.09
N GLN A 51 11.93 10.08 -5.34
CA GLN A 51 11.15 11.26 -5.74
C GLN A 51 9.71 10.84 -6.02
N VAL A 52 8.98 10.50 -4.96
CA VAL A 52 7.52 10.44 -5.00
C VAL A 52 6.98 11.87 -4.95
N SER A 53 6.15 12.26 -5.93
CA SER A 53 5.59 13.61 -5.93
C SER A 53 4.34 13.65 -5.05
N PRO A 54 4.11 14.73 -4.28
CA PRO A 54 2.87 14.91 -3.54
C PRO A 54 1.67 14.83 -4.49
N GLY A 55 0.67 14.02 -4.15
CA GLY A 55 -0.48 13.73 -5.00
C GLY A 55 -0.34 12.47 -5.85
N ASP A 56 0.83 11.83 -5.91
CA ASP A 56 0.98 10.51 -6.53
C ASP A 56 0.11 9.48 -5.80
N ALA A 57 -0.49 8.59 -6.60
CA ALA A 57 -1.25 7.46 -6.11
C ALA A 57 -0.36 6.21 -6.16
N LEU A 58 0.03 5.71 -4.98
CA LEU A 58 0.83 4.51 -4.81
C LEU A 58 -0.04 3.32 -4.40
N ASN A 59 0.18 2.21 -5.08
CA ASN A 59 -0.38 0.92 -4.71
C ASN A 59 0.34 0.38 -3.46
N LEU A 60 -0.40 0.15 -2.38
CA LEU A 60 0.15 -0.52 -1.19
C LEU A 60 -0.38 -1.94 -1.10
N PRO A 61 0.44 -2.95 -1.45
CA PRO A 61 0.01 -4.33 -1.42
C PRO A 61 -0.26 -4.80 0.00
N CYS A 62 -1.30 -5.62 0.16
CA CYS A 62 -1.53 -6.37 1.39
C CYS A 62 -0.42 -7.41 1.56
N GLN A 63 0.35 -7.34 2.65
CA GLN A 63 1.25 -8.41 3.05
C GLN A 63 0.47 -9.50 3.78
N GLU A 64 0.67 -10.77 3.40
CA GLU A 64 -0.02 -11.95 3.96
C GLU A 64 0.24 -12.21 5.47
N GLY A 65 0.97 -11.34 6.15
CA GLY A 65 1.12 -11.35 7.62
C GLY A 65 0.73 -10.05 8.33
N GLY A 66 0.37 -8.98 7.61
CA GLY A 66 0.21 -7.63 8.19
C GLY A 66 -1.19 -7.04 8.06
N CYS A 67 -1.96 -7.44 7.06
CA CYS A 67 -3.35 -7.05 6.97
C CYS A 67 -4.19 -8.18 6.38
N VAL A 68 -4.94 -8.84 7.25
CA VAL A 68 -6.04 -9.70 6.81
C VAL A 68 -7.03 -8.80 6.09
N ARG A 69 -7.09 -8.90 4.76
CA ARG A 69 -8.23 -8.38 4.00
C ARG A 69 -9.41 -9.23 4.45
N ARG A 70 -10.12 -8.85 5.52
CA ARG A 70 -11.39 -9.50 5.87
C ARG A 70 -12.27 -9.36 4.64
N ARG A 71 -12.37 -10.45 3.87
CA ARG A 71 -13.38 -10.62 2.83
C ARG A 71 -14.71 -10.40 3.52
N HIS A 72 -15.29 -9.20 3.40
CA HIS A 72 -16.73 -9.17 3.27
C HIS A 72 -17.02 -9.87 1.95
N SER A 73 -17.50 -11.10 2.07
CA SER A 73 -17.85 -12.01 0.98
C SER A 73 -18.56 -11.28 -0.16
N ALA A 74 -18.05 -11.45 -1.38
CA ALA A 74 -18.91 -11.57 -2.54
C ALA A 74 -18.80 -13.02 -2.99
N ALA A 75 -19.80 -13.82 -2.61
CA ALA A 75 -20.13 -15.04 -3.29
C ALA A 75 -20.64 -14.68 -4.70
N ALA A 76 -19.98 -15.21 -5.72
CA ALA A 76 -20.50 -15.47 -7.07
C ALA A 76 -19.46 -16.41 -7.70
N GLY A 77 -19.72 -17.64 -8.12
CA GLY A 77 -20.93 -18.41 -8.34
C GLY A 77 -20.55 -19.47 -9.40
N ALA A 78 -20.93 -20.72 -9.15
CA ALA A 78 -21.11 -21.84 -10.10
C ALA A 78 -19.93 -22.39 -10.95
N GLY A 79 -19.81 -23.72 -10.92
CA GLY A 79 -19.03 -24.59 -11.81
C GLY A 79 -18.60 -25.82 -11.00
N THR A 80 -19.20 -27.01 -11.08
CA THR A 80 -20.00 -27.66 -12.13
C THR A 80 -20.98 -28.62 -11.46
#